data_AF-A0A535XHN8-F1
#
_entry.id   AF-A0A535XHN8-F1
#
_cell.length_a   1.000
_cell.length_b   1.000
_cell.length_c   1.000
_cell.angle_alpha   90.00
_cell.angle_beta   90.00
_cell.angle_gamma   90.00
#
_symmetry.space_group_name_H-M   'P 1'
#
loop_
_entity.id
_entity.type
_entity.pdbx_description
1 polymer ?
#
loop_
_entity_poly.entity_id
_entity_poly.type
_entity_poly.pdbx_seq_one_letter_code
_entity_poly.pdbx_strand_id
1 'polypeptide(L)'
;PLITTAITSFIGSLVVAAVAVPTQDWGRLGHLSNAVVISTLWAGAVATGCTYAAWSFALRRLPAVVVAPFAYLIPVSALAIAHVWLGEALTLPVLVGAGLVLAGVAFSQASQFSLLLRARRKTTMKI
;
A
#
# COMPACT_ATOMS: atom_id res chain seq x y z
N PRO A 1 11.87 -7.23 10.38
CA PRO A 1 10.97 -6.49 9.46
C PRO A 1 11.38 -5.03 9.26
N LEU A 2 11.44 -4.20 10.32
CA LEU A 2 11.64 -2.75 10.18
C LEU A 2 12.97 -2.34 9.50
N ILE A 3 14.08 -2.97 9.88
CA ILE A 3 15.40 -2.69 9.28
C ILE A 3 15.41 -3.03 7.79
N THR A 4 14.84 -4.17 7.39
CA THR A 4 14.75 -4.58 6.00
C THR A 4 13.94 -3.58 5.18
N THR A 5 12.81 -3.12 5.71
CA THR A 5 11.99 -2.08 5.08
C THR A 5 12.74 -0.75 4.95
N ALA A 6 13.50 -0.35 5.98
CA ALA A 6 14.30 0.87 5.92
C ALA A 6 15.37 0.80 4.81
N ILE A 7 16.06 -0.33 4.70
CA ILE A 7 17.06 -0.54 3.64
C ILE A 7 16.40 -0.53 2.26
N THR A 8 15.29 -1.25 2.06
CA THR A 8 14.61 -1.29 0.75
C THR A 8 14.04 0.08 0.37
N SER A 9 13.51 0.84 1.33
CA SER A 9 13.03 2.20 1.09
C SER A 9 14.17 3.15 0.75
N PHE A 10 15.32 3.01 1.40
CA PHE A 10 16.51 3.80 1.08
C PHE A 10 17.00 3.50 -0.34
N ILE A 11 17.15 2.23 -0.71
CA ILE A 11 17.53 1.83 -2.07
C ILE A 11 16.51 2.36 -3.10
N GLY A 12 15.20 2.22 -2.81
CA GLY A 12 14.15 2.77 -3.65
C GLY A 12 14.26 4.29 -3.82
N SER A 13 14.57 5.02 -2.74
CA SER A 13 14.78 6.47 -2.80
C SER A 13 15.97 6.88 -3.65
N LEU A 14 17.03 6.06 -3.72
CA LEU A 14 18.17 6.32 -4.61
C LEU A 14 17.78 6.21 -6.08
N VAL A 15 16.96 5.23 -6.43
CA VAL A 15 16.44 5.07 -7.80
C VAL A 15 15.57 6.27 -8.19
N VAL A 16 14.66 6.68 -7.31
CA VAL A 16 13.82 7.87 -7.54
C VAL A 16 14.70 9.13 -7.62
N ALA A 17 15.71 9.27 -6.76
CA ALA A 17 16.63 10.40 -6.79
C ALA A 17 17.44 10.44 -8.10
N ALA A 18 17.92 9.31 -8.61
CA ALA A 18 18.65 9.26 -9.88
C ALA A 18 17.84 9.81 -11.06
N VAL A 19 16.51 9.66 -11.03
CA VAL A 19 15.61 10.22 -12.05
C VAL A 19 15.18 11.64 -11.71
N ALA A 20 14.85 11.92 -10.46
CA ALA A 20 14.36 13.22 -10.03
C ALA A 20 15.45 14.30 -10.11
N VAL A 21 16.70 13.97 -9.77
CA VAL A 21 17.79 14.93 -9.72
C VAL A 21 18.08 15.63 -11.06
N PRO A 22 18.16 14.91 -12.19
CA PRO A 22 18.37 15.55 -13.49
C PRO A 22 17.09 16.15 -14.11
N THR A 23 15.89 15.75 -13.67
CA THR A 23 14.63 16.12 -14.34
C THR A 23 13.84 17.22 -13.64
N GLN A 24 14.08 17.46 -12.35
CA GLN A 24 13.30 18.41 -11.56
C GLN A 24 13.97 19.78 -11.46
N ASP A 25 13.13 20.82 -11.37
CA ASP A 25 13.57 22.19 -11.16
C ASP A 25 13.86 22.44 -9.67
N TRP A 26 15.15 22.44 -9.32
CA TRP A 26 15.63 22.66 -7.97
C TRP A 26 15.46 24.10 -7.46
N GLY A 27 15.25 25.08 -8.35
CA GLY A 27 15.02 26.48 -7.96
C GLY A 27 13.73 26.65 -7.16
N ARG A 28 12.76 25.75 -7.34
CA ARG A 28 11.48 25.73 -6.61
C ARG A 28 11.63 25.41 -5.12
N LEU A 29 12.76 24.84 -4.71
CA LEU A 29 13.02 24.56 -3.29
C LEU A 29 13.04 25.85 -2.44
N GLY A 30 13.45 26.97 -3.02
CA GLY A 30 13.44 28.28 -2.35
C GLY A 30 12.04 28.86 -2.11
N HIS A 31 11.00 28.30 -2.76
CA HIS A 31 9.61 28.77 -2.68
C HIS A 31 8.67 27.74 -2.05
N LEU A 32 9.20 26.74 -1.33
CA LEU A 32 8.38 25.74 -0.66
C LEU A 32 7.49 26.40 0.40
N SER A 33 6.17 26.24 0.24
CA SER A 33 5.24 26.65 1.29
C SER A 33 5.33 25.69 2.49
N ASN A 34 5.05 26.20 3.68
CA ASN A 34 4.97 25.37 4.89
C ASN A 34 3.95 24.23 4.74
N ALA A 35 2.86 24.47 3.99
CA ALA A 35 1.86 23.45 3.71
C ALA A 35 2.45 22.26 2.94
N VAL A 36 3.29 22.51 1.92
CA VAL A 36 3.96 21.45 1.14
C VAL A 36 4.92 20.65 2.01
N VAL A 37 5.72 21.32 2.85
CA VAL A 37 6.65 20.64 3.75
C VAL A 37 5.89 19.77 4.75
N ILE A 38 4.86 20.30 5.40
CA ILE A 38 4.06 19.57 6.39
C ILE A 38 3.35 18.37 5.76
N SER A 39 2.69 18.55 4.61
CA SER A 39 1.99 17.47 3.92
C SER A 39 2.95 16.37 3.42
N THR A 40 4.14 16.76 2.96
CA THR A 40 5.18 15.79 2.55
C THR A 40 5.72 15.00 3.74
N LEU A 41 6.02 15.67 4.87
CA LEU A 41 6.46 15.00 6.09
C LEU A 41 5.38 14.08 6.65
N TRP A 42 4.12 14.54 6.64
CA TRP A 42 2.99 13.74 7.05
C TRP A 42 2.87 12.45 6.23
N ALA A 43 2.84 12.55 4.90
CA ALA A 43 2.70 11.39 4.04
C ALA A 43 3.94 10.47 4.08
N GLY A 44 5.13 11.06 3.94
CA GLY A 44 6.39 10.32 3.77
C GLY A 44 6.91 9.69 5.06
N ALA A 45 6.85 10.39 6.19
CA ALA A 45 7.39 9.89 7.45
C ALA A 45 6.28 9.32 8.35
N VAL A 46 5.24 10.11 8.63
CA VAL A 46 4.26 9.75 9.65
C VAL A 46 3.33 8.65 9.15
N ALA A 47 2.59 8.87 8.06
CA ALA A 47 1.64 7.90 7.53
C ALA A 47 2.32 6.58 7.15
N THR A 48 3.47 6.66 6.48
CA THR A 48 4.27 5.49 6.08
C THR A 48 4.84 4.76 7.29
N GLY A 49 5.42 5.48 8.26
CA GLY A 49 5.96 4.91 9.49
C GLY A 49 4.88 4.18 10.31
N CYS A 50 3.72 4.82 10.49
CA CYS A 50 2.56 4.22 11.15
C CYS A 50 2.06 2.96 10.44
N THR A 51 1.99 2.99 9.10
CA THR A 51 1.56 1.84 8.29
C THR A 51 2.49 0.65 8.48
N TYR A 52 3.81 0.85 8.38
CA TYR A 52 4.77 -0.24 8.58
C TYR A 52 4.83 -0.74 10.02
N ALA A 53 4.63 0.14 11.00
CA ALA A 53 4.55 -0.24 12.41
C ALA A 53 3.33 -1.12 12.66
N ALA A 54 2.15 -0.73 12.17
CA ALA A 54 0.92 -1.50 12.26
C ALA A 54 1.05 -2.87 11.55
N TRP A 55 1.63 -2.88 10.35
CA TRP A 55 1.90 -4.12 9.61
C TRP A 55 2.86 -5.05 10.35
N SER A 56 3.97 -4.51 10.86
CA SER A 56 4.96 -5.27 11.63
C SER A 56 4.36 -5.82 12.93
N PHE A 57 3.49 -5.04 13.58
CA PHE A 57 2.77 -5.48 14.76
C PHE A 57 1.81 -6.63 14.45
N ALA A 58 1.04 -6.54 13.35
CA ALA A 58 0.14 -7.60 12.92
C ALA A 58 0.91 -8.90 12.59
N LEU A 59 2.00 -8.81 11.84
CA LEU A 59 2.83 -9.97 11.48
C LEU A 59 3.53 -10.64 12.67
N ARG A 60 3.75 -9.90 13.77
CA ARG A 60 4.28 -10.49 15.01
C ARG A 60 3.24 -11.33 15.77
N ARG A 61 1.95 -11.14 15.48
CA ARG A 61 0.83 -11.78 16.20
C ARG A 61 0.03 -12.75 15.34
N LEU A 62 0.05 -12.60 14.02
CA LEU A 62 -0.73 -13.37 13.07
C LEU A 62 0.17 -13.91 11.95
N PRO A 63 -0.13 -15.11 11.42
CA PRO A 63 0.56 -15.63 10.24
C PRO A 63 0.44 -14.68 9.04
N ALA A 64 1.49 -14.55 8.24
CA ALA A 64 1.51 -13.65 7.08
C ALA A 64 0.36 -13.90 6.09
N VAL A 65 -0.07 -15.15 5.93
CA VAL A 65 -1.21 -15.52 5.06
C VAL A 65 -2.56 -14.96 5.55
N VAL A 66 -2.69 -14.66 6.84
CA VAL A 66 -3.89 -14.02 7.42
C VAL A 66 -3.81 -12.51 7.29
N VAL A 67 -2.61 -11.93 7.39
CA VAL A 67 -2.40 -10.47 7.33
C VAL A 67 -2.41 -9.95 5.89
N ALA A 68 -1.81 -10.69 4.95
CA ALA A 68 -1.64 -10.26 3.56
C ALA A 68 -2.96 -9.83 2.87
N PRO A 69 -4.09 -10.53 3.04
CA PRO A 69 -5.36 -10.13 2.43
C PRO A 69 -5.88 -8.76 2.88
N PHE A 70 -5.51 -8.26 4.06
CA PHE A 70 -5.97 -6.94 4.52
C PHE A 70 -5.44 -5.79 3.66
N ALA A 71 -4.30 -5.97 2.98
CA ALA A 71 -3.77 -4.98 2.05
C ALA A 71 -4.73 -4.73 0.86
N TYR A 72 -5.61 -5.69 0.55
CA TYR A 72 -6.60 -5.51 -0.52
C TYR A 72 -7.74 -4.57 -0.17
N LEU A 73 -7.90 -4.22 1.11
CA LEU A 73 -8.85 -3.19 1.52
C LEU A 73 -8.31 -1.77 1.25
N ILE A 74 -7.01 -1.60 1.02
CA ILE A 74 -6.39 -0.30 0.74
C ILE A 74 -7.10 0.47 -0.38
N PRO A 75 -7.30 -0.09 -1.60
CA PRO A 75 -7.97 0.65 -2.67
C PRO A 75 -9.42 1.05 -2.35
N VAL A 76 -10.17 0.20 -1.64
CA VAL A 76 -11.55 0.50 -1.25
C VAL A 76 -11.59 1.60 -0.20
N SER A 77 -10.74 1.50 0.82
CA SER A 77 -10.61 2.50 1.87
C SER A 77 -10.11 3.83 1.33
N ALA A 78 -9.15 3.82 0.40
CA ALA A 78 -8.64 5.02 -0.24
C ALA A 78 -9.77 5.75 -1.01
N LEU A 79 -10.58 5.02 -1.77
CA LEU A 79 -11.72 5.60 -2.49
C LEU A 79 -12.78 6.15 -1.55
N ALA A 80 -13.09 5.42 -0.48
CA ALA A 80 -14.05 5.87 0.54
C ALA A 80 -13.56 7.14 1.23
N ILE A 81 -12.29 7.21 1.62
CA ILE A 81 -11.69 8.39 2.25
C ILE A 81 -11.65 9.56 1.27
N ALA A 82 -11.25 9.35 0.02
CA ALA A 82 -11.25 10.39 -1.02
C ALA A 82 -12.65 11.00 -1.20
N HIS A 83 -13.69 10.18 -1.28
CA HIS A 83 -15.05 10.68 -1.43
C HIS A 83 -15.57 11.37 -0.16
N VAL A 84 -15.45 10.72 1.01
CA VAL A 84 -16.04 11.21 2.28
C VAL A 84 -15.27 12.38 2.86
N TRP A 85 -13.93 12.33 2.82
CA TRP A 85 -13.07 13.31 3.49
C TRP A 85 -12.61 14.43 2.56
N LEU A 86 -12.26 14.10 1.30
CA LEU A 86 -11.82 15.10 0.32
C LEU A 86 -12.99 15.65 -0.52
N GLY A 87 -14.16 15.02 -0.47
CA GLY A 87 -15.32 15.44 -1.26
C GLY A 87 -15.18 15.14 -2.76
N GLU A 88 -14.26 14.25 -3.14
CA GLU A 88 -14.01 13.94 -4.55
C GLU A 88 -15.21 13.22 -5.17
N ALA A 89 -15.64 13.66 -6.34
CA ALA A 89 -16.75 13.03 -7.05
C ALA A 89 -16.32 11.64 -7.57
N LEU A 90 -17.12 10.62 -7.27
CA LEU A 90 -16.96 9.27 -7.81
C LEU A 90 -17.46 9.22 -9.26
N THR A 91 -16.66 9.80 -10.15
CA THR A 91 -16.96 9.84 -11.59
C THR A 91 -16.91 8.44 -12.21
N LEU A 92 -17.55 8.28 -13.37
CA LEU A 92 -17.62 7.00 -14.06
C LEU A 92 -16.22 6.39 -14.33
N PRO A 93 -15.19 7.13 -14.76
CA PRO A 93 -13.84 6.59 -14.93
C PRO A 93 -13.26 6.05 -13.62
N VAL A 94 -13.47 6.75 -12.50
CA VAL A 94 -13.01 6.31 -11.17
C VAL A 94 -13.69 5.02 -10.76
N LEU A 95 -15.00 4.90 -10.97
CA LEU A 95 -15.76 3.69 -10.66
C LEU A 95 -15.32 2.50 -11.52
N VAL A 96 -15.05 2.72 -12.81
CA VAL A 96 -14.53 1.67 -13.71
C VAL A 96 -13.13 1.21 -13.26
N GLY A 97 -12.24 2.15 -12.93
CA GLY A 97 -10.91 1.84 -12.40
C GLY A 97 -10.99 1.07 -11.08
N ALA A 98 -11.85 1.51 -10.15
CA ALA A 98 -12.09 0.82 -8.90
C ALA A 98 -12.63 -0.60 -9.11
N GLY A 99 -13.58 -0.77 -10.02
CA GLY A 99 -14.12 -2.07 -10.41
C GLY A 99 -13.03 -3.01 -10.96
N LEU A 100 -12.14 -2.50 -11.81
CA LEU A 100 -11.02 -3.29 -12.35
C LEU A 100 -10.04 -3.73 -11.25
N VAL A 101 -9.68 -2.83 -10.33
CA VAL A 101 -8.82 -3.16 -9.18
C VAL A 101 -9.47 -4.22 -8.31
N LEU A 102 -10.76 -4.06 -7.98
CA LEU A 102 -11.52 -5.02 -7.18
C LEU A 102 -11.64 -6.39 -7.86
N ALA A 103 -11.85 -6.42 -9.17
CA ALA A 103 -11.89 -7.66 -9.96
C ALA A 103 -10.53 -8.37 -9.93
N GLY A 104 -9.42 -7.63 -10.10
CA GLY A 104 -8.06 -8.17 -9.99
C GLY A 104 -7.75 -8.74 -8.60
N VAL A 105 -8.18 -8.03 -7.53
CA VAL A 105 -8.09 -8.50 -6.15
C VAL A 105 -8.87 -9.80 -5.95
N ALA A 106 -10.13 -9.85 -6.41
CA ALA A 106 -10.99 -11.02 -6.28
C ALA A 106 -10.39 -12.23 -7.01
N PHE A 107 -9.84 -12.02 -8.21
CA PHE A 107 -9.15 -13.06 -8.96
C PHE A 107 -7.90 -13.58 -8.25
N SER A 108 -7.05 -12.68 -7.74
CA SER A 108 -5.85 -13.04 -6.99
C SER A 108 -6.19 -13.86 -5.73
N GLN A 109 -7.22 -13.44 -4.99
CA GLN A 109 -7.68 -14.13 -3.78
C GLN A 109 -8.27 -15.51 -4.07
N ALA A 110 -9.05 -15.67 -5.15
CA ALA A 110 -9.61 -16.97 -5.53
C ALA A 110 -8.51 -18.02 -5.74
N SER A 111 -7.37 -17.62 -6.33
CA SER A 111 -6.22 -18.49 -6.52
C SER A 111 -5.59 -18.91 -5.17
N GLN A 112 -5.41 -17.97 -4.23
CA GLN A 112 -4.81 -18.22 -2.93
C GLN A 112 -5.69 -19.11 -2.05
N PHE A 113 -6.99 -18.84 -2.02
CA PHE A 113 -7.96 -19.61 -1.23
C PHE A 113 -8.06 -21.06 -1.74
N SER A 114 -8.03 -21.26 -3.06
CA SER A 114 -8.04 -22.60 -3.66
C SER A 114 -6.80 -23.42 -3.31
N LEU A 115 -5.63 -22.78 -3.20
CA LEU A 115 -4.37 -23.43 -2.79
C LEU A 115 -4.38 -23.80 -1.32
N LEU A 116 -4.90 -22.94 -0.44
CA LEU A 116 -5.05 -23.24 0.98
C LEU A 116 -6.01 -24.40 1.23
N LEU A 117 -7.14 -24.44 0.53
CA LEU A 117 -8.09 -25.56 0.58
C LEU A 117 -7.46 -26.89 0.09
N ARG A 118 -6.63 -26.84 -0.97
CA ARG A 118 -5.88 -28.00 -1.47
C ARG A 118 -4.79 -28.46 -0.50
N ALA A 119 -4.09 -27.55 0.16
CA ALA A 119 -3.07 -27.86 1.15
C ALA A 119 -3.68 -28.55 2.39
N ARG A 120 -4.83 -28.04 2.88
CA ARG A 120 -5.56 -28.65 4.00
C ARG A 120 -6.04 -30.07 3.69
N ARG A 121 -6.49 -30.32 2.46
CA ARG A 121 -6.98 -31.64 2.01
C ARG A 121 -5.89 -32.72 1.96
N LYS A 122 -4.63 -32.38 1.67
CA LYS A 122 -3.51 -33.33 1.65
C LYS A 122 -3.07 -33.78 3.04
N THR A 123 -3.25 -32.95 4.07
CA THR A 123 -2.86 -33.29 5.45
C THR A 123 -3.86 -34.25 6.10
N THR A 124 -5.14 -34.19 5.74
CA THR A 124 -6.19 -35.07 6.28
C THR A 124 -6.17 -36.48 5.69
N MET A 125 -5.55 -36.71 4.52
CA MET A 125 -5.45 -38.05 3.90
C MET A 125 -4.17 -38.82 4.30
N LYS A 126 -3.35 -38.28 5.20
CA LYS A 126 -2.11 -38.92 5.70
C LYS A 126 -2.23 -39.43 7.15
N ILE A 127 -3.45 -39.45 7.70
CA ILE A 127 -3.79 -40.07 8.99
C ILE A 127 -4.76 -41.20 8.67
#